data_AF-B6IK70-F1
#
_entry.id   AF-B6IK70-F1
#
_cell.length_a   1.000
_cell.length_b   1.000
_cell.length_c   1.000
_cell.angle_alpha   90.00
_cell.angle_beta   90.00
_cell.angle_gamma   90.00
#
_symmetry.space_group_name_H-M   'P 1'
#
loop_
_entity.id
_entity.type
_entity.pdbx_description
1 polymer ?
#
loop_
_entity_poly.entity_id
_entity_poly.type
_entity_poly.pdbx_seq_one_letter_code
_entity_poly.pdbx_strand_id
1 'polypeptide(L)'
;MVTVIPKIITTPYPRTRLPMYLYTLSIIVSCSLLYWNLLYCKNYDCSAEQEIRFGPKKHILQYFPVLAAPIIIFISLSWLIIAVHYSSTACIVTFNFMEMPSAVFCSMLGGVSSVIEIHFSIDVVNVEWTDQWLLSSGSSILLCLLHATIAFTLQ
;
A
#
# COMPACT_ATOMS: atom_id res chain seq x y z
N MET A 1 36.74 -10.76 23.23
CA MET A 1 35.28 -10.84 23.27
C MET A 1 34.75 -9.42 23.11
N VAL A 2 34.37 -9.03 21.89
CA VAL A 2 33.93 -7.65 21.60
C VAL A 2 32.49 -7.53 22.08
N THR A 3 32.30 -6.81 23.18
CA THR A 3 30.99 -6.46 23.70
C THR A 3 30.38 -5.39 22.81
N VAL A 4 29.55 -5.82 21.86
CA VAL A 4 28.68 -4.91 21.09
C VAL A 4 27.59 -4.43 22.03
N ILE A 5 27.80 -3.28 22.66
CA ILE A 5 26.77 -2.56 23.41
C ILE A 5 25.74 -2.09 22.36
N PRO A 6 24.48 -2.55 22.39
CA PRO A 6 23.47 -1.98 21.53
C PRO A 6 23.30 -0.53 21.95
N LYS A 7 23.67 0.38 21.05
CA LYS A 7 23.43 1.81 21.21
C LYS A 7 21.92 1.97 21.15
N ILE A 8 21.26 1.90 22.31
CA ILE A 8 19.86 2.31 22.46
C ILE A 8 19.87 3.79 22.10
N ILE A 9 19.42 4.10 20.89
CA ILE A 9 19.25 5.47 20.40
C ILE A 9 18.13 6.06 21.26
N THR A 10 18.51 6.74 22.34
CA THR A 10 17.64 7.45 23.27
C THR A 10 17.30 8.85 22.80
N THR A 11 17.58 9.20 21.54
CA THR A 11 17.10 10.47 21.01
C THR A 11 15.58 10.37 20.90
N PRO A 12 14.80 11.25 21.55
CA PRO A 12 13.38 11.34 21.27
C PRO A 12 13.28 11.64 19.78
N TYR A 13 12.79 10.66 19.02
CA TYR A 13 12.61 10.79 17.59
C TYR A 13 11.84 12.11 17.38
N PRO A 14 12.43 13.16 16.78
CA PRO A 14 11.63 14.31 16.43
C PRO A 14 10.71 13.78 15.35
N ARG A 15 9.49 13.40 15.75
CA ARG A 15 8.48 12.90 14.82
C ARG A 15 8.17 14.08 13.92
N THR A 16 8.94 14.20 12.84
CA THR A 16 8.60 15.07 11.74
C THR A 16 7.16 14.74 11.40
N ARG A 17 6.33 15.74 11.08
CA ARG A 17 4.93 15.45 10.72
C ARG A 17 4.83 14.63 9.42
N LEU A 18 5.97 14.36 8.76
CA LEU A 18 6.10 13.66 7.50
C LEU A 18 5.48 12.25 7.52
N PRO A 19 5.79 11.33 8.46
CA PRO A 19 5.17 10.00 8.45
C PRO A 19 3.65 10.06 8.64
N MET A 20 3.12 11.00 9.44
CA MET A 20 1.67 11.21 9.56
C MET A 20 1.02 11.57 8.21
N TYR A 21 1.62 12.51 7.48
CA TYR A 21 1.13 12.89 6.15
C TYR A 21 1.22 11.72 5.16
N LEU A 22 2.32 10.95 5.20
CA LEU A 22 2.51 9.78 4.34
C LEU A 22 1.50 8.66 4.64
N TYR A 23 1.19 8.38 5.90
CA TYR A 23 0.15 7.40 6.27
C TYR A 23 -1.24 7.88 5.86
N THR A 24 -1.53 9.17 6.01
CA THR A 24 -2.81 9.76 5.58
C THR A 24 -2.98 9.65 4.06
N LEU A 25 -1.92 9.98 3.31
CA LEU A 25 -1.90 9.84 1.85
C LEU A 25 -2.04 8.38 1.44
N SER A 26 -1.34 7.45 2.12
CA SER A 26 -1.47 6.02 1.86
C SER A 26 -2.91 5.53 2.03
N ILE A 27 -3.64 6.00 3.05
CA ILE A 27 -5.06 5.65 3.24
C ILE A 27 -5.89 6.13 2.05
N ILE A 28 -5.71 7.38 1.61
CA ILE A 28 -6.46 7.94 0.47
C ILE A 28 -6.19 7.16 -0.82
N VAL A 29 -4.91 6.85 -1.10
CA VAL A 29 -4.53 6.09 -2.30
C VAL A 29 -5.03 4.65 -2.21
N SER A 30 -5.01 4.02 -1.04
CA SER A 30 -5.55 2.67 -0.83
C SER A 30 -7.07 2.62 -1.02
N CYS A 31 -7.80 3.63 -0.52
CA CYS A 31 -9.23 3.77 -0.77
C CYS A 31 -9.52 3.97 -2.27
N SER A 32 -8.69 4.74 -2.96
CA SER A 32 -8.79 4.94 -4.41
C SER A 32 -8.57 3.63 -5.16
N LEU A 33 -7.53 2.87 -4.79
CA LEU A 33 -7.26 1.54 -5.35
C LEU A 33 -8.47 0.61 -5.18
N LEU A 34 -9.08 0.59 -3.99
CA LEU A 34 -10.27 -0.22 -3.72
C LEU A 34 -11.48 0.25 -4.53
N TYR A 35 -11.67 1.56 -4.69
CA TYR A 35 -12.73 2.13 -5.51
C TYR A 35 -12.61 1.70 -6.99
N TRP A 36 -11.43 1.82 -7.58
CA TRP A 36 -11.18 1.46 -8.98
C TRP A 36 -11.34 -0.04 -9.22
N ASN A 37 -10.85 -0.88 -8.30
CA ASN A 37 -10.92 -2.33 -8.45
C ASN A 37 -12.31 -2.93 -8.15
N LEU A 38 -13.07 -2.34 -7.23
CA LEU A 38 -14.34 -2.91 -6.75
C LEU A 38 -15.58 -2.22 -7.30
N LEU A 39 -15.62 -0.88 -7.26
CA LEU A 39 -16.83 -0.10 -7.54
C LEU A 39 -16.91 0.34 -9.00
N TYR A 40 -15.79 0.78 -9.57
CA TYR A 40 -15.75 1.18 -10.97
C TYR A 40 -16.03 -0.01 -11.89
N CYS A 41 -15.39 -1.16 -11.63
CA CYS A 41 -15.64 -2.42 -12.34
C CYS A 41 -17.10 -2.91 -12.26
N LYS A 42 -17.81 -2.64 -11.16
CA LYS A 42 -19.21 -3.03 -10.98
C LYS A 42 -20.18 -2.12 -11.75
N ASN A 43 -19.84 -0.84 -11.91
CA ASN A 43 -20.73 0.16 -12.49
C ASN A 43 -20.57 0.32 -14.02
N TYR A 44 -19.41 -0.03 -14.58
CA TYR A 44 -19.08 0.22 -15.99
C TYR A 44 -18.94 -1.06 -16.84
N ASP A 45 -19.51 -2.19 -16.40
CA ASP A 45 -19.53 -3.45 -17.15
C ASP A 45 -18.15 -3.87 -17.72
N CYS A 46 -17.09 -3.60 -16.98
CA CYS A 46 -15.73 -4.07 -17.32
C CYS A 46 -15.69 -5.61 -17.45
N SER A 47 -16.65 -6.30 -16.82
CA SER A 47 -16.91 -7.73 -16.96
C SER A 47 -17.25 -8.17 -18.39
N ALA A 48 -17.94 -7.32 -19.17
CA ALA A 48 -18.36 -7.67 -20.53
C ALA A 48 -17.17 -7.65 -21.51
N GLU A 49 -16.28 -6.66 -21.42
CA GLU A 49 -15.02 -6.67 -22.19
C GLU A 49 -14.05 -7.76 -21.71
N GLN A 50 -14.06 -8.07 -20.42
CA GLN A 50 -13.22 -9.12 -19.81
C GLN A 50 -13.65 -10.52 -20.24
N GLU A 51 -14.96 -10.81 -20.33
CA GLU A 51 -15.48 -12.08 -20.87
C GLU A 51 -15.12 -12.28 -22.34
N ILE A 52 -15.13 -11.20 -23.12
CA ILE A 52 -14.84 -11.23 -24.57
C ILE A 52 -13.33 -11.39 -24.83
N ARG A 53 -12.43 -10.74 -24.06
CA ARG A 53 -10.97 -10.82 -24.27
C ARG A 53 -10.26 -11.96 -23.52
N PHE A 54 -10.67 -12.31 -22.30
CA PHE A 54 -9.94 -13.25 -21.43
C PHE A 54 -10.78 -14.45 -20.95
N GLY A 55 -12.04 -14.55 -21.37
CA GLY A 55 -12.95 -15.63 -21.00
C GLY A 55 -13.61 -15.47 -19.63
N PRO A 56 -14.54 -16.36 -19.27
CA PRO A 56 -15.52 -16.17 -18.17
C PRO A 56 -14.94 -16.31 -16.75
N LYS A 57 -13.63 -16.45 -16.60
CA LYS A 57 -12.99 -16.69 -15.30
C LYS A 57 -12.19 -15.46 -14.90
N LYS A 58 -12.70 -14.70 -13.94
CA LYS A 58 -11.88 -13.76 -13.16
C LYS A 58 -10.65 -14.51 -12.65
N HIS A 59 -9.47 -14.10 -13.10
CA HIS A 59 -8.23 -14.71 -12.63
C HIS A 59 -8.12 -14.48 -11.12
N ILE A 60 -7.88 -15.56 -10.37
CA ILE A 60 -7.74 -15.54 -8.90
C ILE A 60 -6.78 -14.43 -8.42
N LEU A 61 -5.77 -14.11 -9.25
CA LEU A 61 -4.77 -13.07 -9.01
C LEU A 61 -5.37 -11.64 -8.90
N GLN A 62 -6.46 -11.31 -9.59
CA GLN A 62 -7.09 -9.98 -9.51
C GLN A 62 -7.79 -9.71 -8.17
N TYR A 63 -8.04 -10.75 -7.37
CA TYR A 63 -8.55 -10.54 -6.00
C TYR A 63 -7.46 -10.04 -5.04
N PHE A 64 -6.19 -10.17 -5.42
CA PHE A 64 -5.08 -9.79 -4.53
C PHE A 64 -5.06 -8.28 -4.24
N PRO A 65 -5.11 -7.35 -5.21
CA PRO A 65 -5.17 -5.91 -4.93
C PRO A 65 -6.39 -5.51 -4.10
N VAL A 66 -7.53 -6.18 -4.31
CA VAL A 66 -8.77 -5.96 -3.55
C VAL A 66 -8.60 -6.37 -2.07
N LEU A 67 -7.80 -7.41 -1.79
CA LEU A 67 -7.49 -7.85 -0.42
C LEU A 67 -6.32 -7.06 0.20
N ALA A 68 -5.34 -6.65 -0.61
CA ALA A 68 -4.18 -5.89 -0.15
C ALA A 68 -4.58 -4.48 0.31
N ALA A 69 -5.45 -3.79 -0.42
CA ALA A 69 -5.92 -2.45 -0.09
C ALA A 69 -6.50 -2.30 1.34
N PRO A 70 -7.47 -3.12 1.80
CA PRO A 70 -8.03 -3.00 3.15
C PRO A 70 -6.99 -3.34 4.24
N ILE A 71 -6.05 -4.26 3.97
CA ILE A 71 -4.96 -4.56 4.90
C ILE A 71 -4.06 -3.33 5.07
N ILE A 72 -3.66 -2.68 3.97
CA ILE A 72 -2.85 -1.46 4.00
C ILE A 72 -3.58 -0.32 4.72
N ILE A 73 -4.90 -0.16 4.49
CA ILE A 73 -5.74 0.82 5.19
C ILE A 73 -5.71 0.55 6.70
N PHE A 74 -5.94 -0.69 7.13
CA PHE A 74 -5.98 -1.04 8.55
C PHE A 74 -4.65 -0.78 9.26
N ILE A 75 -3.53 -1.18 8.64
CA ILE A 75 -2.19 -0.95 9.17
C ILE A 75 -1.89 0.56 9.23
N SER A 76 -2.16 1.30 8.15
CA SER A 76 -1.90 2.74 8.09
C SER A 76 -2.76 3.55 9.06
N LEU A 77 -4.03 3.17 9.25
CA LEU A 77 -4.90 3.77 10.26
C LEU A 77 -4.41 3.50 11.68
N SER A 78 -3.96 2.27 11.96
CA SER A 78 -3.40 1.92 13.27
C SER A 78 -2.20 2.80 13.61
N TRP A 79 -1.29 2.99 12.66
CA TRP A 79 -0.13 3.89 12.84
C TRP A 79 -0.53 5.35 12.94
N LEU A 80 -1.52 5.81 12.18
CA LEU A 80 -2.03 7.17 12.28
C LEU A 80 -2.63 7.45 13.66
N ILE A 81 -3.42 6.52 14.22
CA ILE A 81 -4.01 6.64 15.55
C ILE A 81 -2.91 6.66 16.61
N ILE A 82 -1.95 5.74 16.54
CA ILE A 82 -0.77 5.71 17.41
C ILE A 82 -0.01 7.03 17.31
N ALA A 83 0.12 7.58 16.11
CA ALA A 83 0.80 8.83 15.87
C ALA A 83 0.10 10.03 16.53
N VAL A 84 -1.22 10.11 16.42
CA VAL A 84 -2.00 11.22 16.96
C VAL A 84 -2.15 11.13 18.47
N HIS A 85 -2.57 9.98 19.00
CA HIS A 85 -3.01 9.85 20.40
C HIS A 85 -1.89 9.46 21.36
N TYR A 86 -0.91 8.68 20.90
CA TYR A 86 0.11 8.09 21.77
C TYR A 86 1.49 8.74 21.62
N SER A 87 1.61 9.81 20.82
CA SER A 87 2.84 10.57 20.59
C SER A 87 3.52 11.08 21.86
N SER A 88 2.75 11.38 22.90
CA SER A 88 3.22 11.93 24.18
C SER A 88 3.48 10.87 25.27
N THR A 89 3.26 9.59 24.98
CA THR A 89 3.29 8.52 26.01
C THR A 89 4.54 7.64 25.88
N ALA A 90 5.09 7.17 27.00
CA ALA A 90 6.24 6.26 27.02
C ALA A 90 5.99 4.92 26.27
N CYS A 91 4.72 4.60 26.01
CA CYS A 91 4.28 3.43 25.25
C CYS A 91 4.82 3.44 23.80
N ILE A 92 5.13 4.61 23.25
CA ILE A 92 5.62 4.76 21.88
C ILE A 92 6.94 4.02 21.63
N VAL A 93 7.80 3.90 22.65
CA VAL A 93 9.11 3.24 22.54
C VAL A 93 8.95 1.74 22.26
N THR A 94 7.89 1.12 22.77
CA THR A 94 7.62 -0.32 22.58
C THR A 94 6.99 -0.62 21.22
N PHE A 95 6.15 0.29 20.71
CA PHE A 95 5.45 0.09 19.44
C PHE A 95 6.29 0.50 18.22
N ASN A 96 7.15 1.51 18.32
CA ASN A 96 7.95 2.01 17.18
C ASN A 96 8.80 0.93 16.50
N PHE A 97 9.19 -0.14 17.21
CA PHE A 97 9.92 -1.27 16.62
C PHE A 97 9.16 -1.95 15.48
N MET A 98 7.82 -1.95 15.52
CA MET A 98 6.98 -2.56 14.48
C MET A 98 6.61 -1.60 13.33
N GLU A 99 6.94 -0.31 13.44
CA GLU A 99 6.57 0.70 12.43
C GLU A 99 7.31 0.47 11.11
N MET A 100 8.62 0.21 11.17
CA MET A 100 9.43 -0.13 9.99
C MET A 100 9.03 -1.45 9.32
N PRO A 101 8.94 -2.61 10.02
CA PRO A 101 8.58 -3.87 9.36
C PRO A 101 7.16 -3.85 8.79
N SER A 102 6.22 -3.14 9.41
CA SER A 102 4.87 -3.00 8.86
C SER A 102 4.82 -2.08 7.63
N ALA A 103 5.64 -1.02 7.58
CA ALA A 103 5.79 -0.20 6.39
C ALA A 103 6.42 -1.01 5.23
N VAL A 104 7.45 -1.80 5.49
CA VAL A 104 8.06 -2.70 4.49
C VAL A 104 7.03 -3.71 3.97
N PHE A 105 6.23 -4.31 4.86
CA PHE A 105 5.16 -5.22 4.48
C PHE A 105 4.12 -4.56 3.57
N CYS A 106 3.65 -3.35 3.91
CA CYS A 106 2.71 -2.61 3.07
C CYS A 106 3.31 -2.22 1.71
N SER A 107 4.60 -1.87 1.68
CA SER A 107 5.33 -1.61 0.43
C SER A 107 5.37 -2.84 -0.46
N MET A 108 5.67 -4.02 0.11
CA MET A 108 5.66 -5.30 -0.59
C MET A 108 4.27 -5.63 -1.15
N LEU A 109 3.21 -5.46 -0.35
CA LEU A 109 1.83 -5.66 -0.82
C LEU A 109 1.49 -4.74 -2.00
N GLY A 110 1.81 -3.44 -1.91
CA GLY A 110 1.63 -2.49 -3.00
C GLY A 110 2.43 -2.87 -4.25
N GLY A 111 3.67 -3.34 -4.07
CA GLY A 111 4.52 -3.81 -5.16
C GLY A 111 3.93 -5.03 -5.88
N VAL A 112 3.49 -6.06 -5.15
CA VAL A 112 2.85 -7.24 -5.75
C VAL A 112 1.54 -6.84 -6.46
N SER A 113 0.74 -5.96 -5.87
CA SER A 113 -0.45 -5.41 -6.52
C SER A 113 -0.10 -4.70 -7.83
N SER A 114 0.97 -3.91 -7.87
CA SER A 114 1.39 -3.21 -9.10
C SER A 114 1.78 -4.16 -10.22
N VAL A 115 2.52 -5.23 -9.91
CA VAL A 115 2.93 -6.23 -10.91
C VAL A 115 1.70 -6.93 -11.48
N ILE A 116 0.76 -7.33 -10.64
CA ILE A 116 -0.49 -7.98 -11.06
C ILE A 116 -1.29 -7.03 -11.97
N GLU A 117 -1.51 -5.79 -11.53
CA GLU A 117 -2.28 -4.81 -12.29
C GLU A 117 -1.64 -4.49 -13.65
N ILE A 118 -0.31 -4.36 -13.72
CA ILE A 118 0.41 -4.15 -14.98
C ILE A 118 0.17 -5.33 -15.94
N HIS A 119 0.30 -6.57 -15.46
CA HIS A 119 0.12 -7.75 -16.31
C HIS A 119 -1.29 -7.85 -16.88
N PHE A 120 -2.32 -7.42 -16.14
CA PHE A 120 -3.70 -7.44 -16.60
C PHE A 120 -4.11 -6.18 -17.39
N SER A 121 -3.31 -5.11 -17.33
CA SER A 121 -3.59 -3.85 -18.03
C SER A 121 -3.15 -3.81 -19.50
N ILE A 122 -2.22 -4.70 -19.89
CA ILE A 122 -1.66 -4.77 -21.24
C ILE A 122 -2.50 -5.71 -22.10
N ASP A 123 -3.12 -5.18 -23.16
CA ASP A 123 -3.64 -6.03 -24.22
C ASP A 123 -2.48 -6.51 -25.09
N VAL A 124 -2.13 -7.79 -24.99
CA VAL A 124 -1.01 -8.39 -25.73
C VAL A 124 -1.29 -8.46 -27.25
N VAL A 125 -2.56 -8.42 -27.66
CA VAL A 125 -2.94 -8.52 -29.08
C VAL A 125 -2.79 -7.17 -29.78
N ASN A 126 -3.20 -6.09 -29.12
CA ASN A 126 -3.19 -4.74 -29.70
C ASN A 126 -2.04 -3.85 -29.17
N VAL A 127 -1.30 -4.30 -28.14
CA VAL A 127 -0.23 -3.53 -27.45
C VAL A 127 -0.76 -2.17 -26.93
N GLU A 128 -2.02 -2.14 -26.54
CA GLU A 128 -2.68 -0.95 -26.00
C GLU A 128 -2.88 -1.10 -24.50
N TRP A 129 -2.70 0.00 -23.77
CA TRP A 129 -3.00 0.09 -22.35
C TRP A 129 -4.47 0.41 -22.17
N THR A 130 -5.12 -0.31 -21.26
CA THR A 130 -6.51 -0.02 -20.89
C THR A 130 -6.54 1.05 -19.79
N ASP A 131 -7.20 2.19 -20.06
CA ASP A 131 -7.15 3.40 -19.22
C ASP A 131 -7.52 3.18 -17.74
N GLN A 132 -8.47 2.28 -17.47
CA GLN A 132 -8.90 1.95 -16.12
C GLN A 132 -7.79 1.26 -15.30
N TRP A 133 -7.04 0.38 -15.94
CA TRP A 133 -6.02 -0.43 -15.28
C TRP A 133 -4.70 0.35 -15.12
N LEU A 134 -4.53 1.43 -15.89
CA LEU A 134 -3.46 2.41 -15.69
C LEU A 134 -3.60 3.15 -14.35
N LEU A 135 -4.83 3.52 -13.96
CA LEU A 135 -5.07 4.21 -12.68
C LEU A 135 -4.89 3.27 -11.47
N SER A 136 -5.28 2.01 -11.61
CA SER A 136 -5.12 0.98 -10.59
C SER A 136 -3.63 0.58 -10.41
N SER A 137 -2.92 0.32 -11.51
CA SER A 137 -1.47 0.08 -11.49
C SER A 137 -0.70 1.30 -10.97
N GLY A 138 -1.05 2.51 -11.40
CA GLY A 138 -0.45 3.75 -10.88
C GLY A 138 -0.65 3.92 -9.37
N SER A 139 -1.86 3.66 -8.86
CA SER A 139 -2.17 3.74 -7.43
C SER A 139 -1.37 2.74 -6.59
N SER A 140 -1.19 1.52 -7.09
CA SER A 140 -0.41 0.48 -6.40
C SER A 140 1.10 0.74 -6.42
N ILE A 141 1.65 1.26 -7.53
CA ILE A 141 3.03 1.77 -7.58
C ILE A 141 3.23 2.90 -6.57
N LEU A 142 2.29 3.85 -6.52
CA LEU A 142 2.36 4.96 -5.58
C LEU A 142 2.32 4.47 -4.12
N LEU A 143 1.47 3.49 -3.79
CA LEU A 143 1.44 2.86 -2.46
C LEU A 143 2.77 2.19 -2.11
N CYS A 144 3.37 1.46 -3.05
CA CYS A 144 4.68 0.85 -2.87
C CYS A 144 5.74 1.90 -2.51
N LEU A 145 5.81 2.99 -3.28
CA LEU A 145 6.77 4.08 -3.08
C LEU A 145 6.52 4.86 -1.78
N LEU A 146 5.26 5.12 -1.43
CA LEU A 146 4.91 5.81 -0.19
C LEU A 146 5.37 5.02 1.03
N HIS A 147 5.07 3.72 1.07
CA HIS A 147 5.47 2.87 2.19
C HIS A 147 6.98 2.59 2.22
N ALA A 148 7.65 2.52 1.06
CA ALA A 148 9.10 2.49 1.00
C ALA A 148 9.70 3.79 1.58
N THR A 149 9.15 4.94 1.21
CA THR A 149 9.58 6.24 1.74
C THR A 149 9.40 6.31 3.25
N ILE A 150 8.26 5.85 3.77
CA ILE A 150 8.03 5.74 5.22
C ILE A 150 9.13 4.89 5.86
N ALA A 151 9.39 3.69 5.32
CA ALA A 151 10.41 2.80 5.87
C ALA A 151 11.82 3.43 5.89
N PHE A 152 12.21 4.18 4.84
CA PHE A 152 13.49 4.89 4.81
C PHE A 152 13.53 6.10 5.74
N THR A 153 12.41 6.82 5.91
CA THR A 153 12.36 7.95 6.85
C THR A 153 12.43 7.52 8.31
N LEU A 154 12.05 6.28 8.61
CA LEU A 154 12.07 5.70 9.96
C LEU A 154 13.45 5.16 10.38
N GLN A 155 14.43 5.10 9.47
CA GLN A 155 15.83 4.74 9.77
C GLN A 155 16.56 5.86 10.53
#